data_AF-A0A535JAI5-F1
#
_entry.id   AF-A0A535JAI5-F1
#
_cell.length_a   1.000
_cell.length_b   1.000
_cell.length_c   1.000
_cell.angle_alpha   90.00
_cell.angle_beta   90.00
_cell.angle_gamma   90.00
#
_symmetry.space_group_name_H-M   'P 1'
#
loop_
_entity.id
_entity.type
_entity.pdbx_description
1 polymer ?
#
loop_
_entity_poly.entity_id
_entity_poly.type
_entity_poly.pdbx_seq_one_letter_code
_entity_poly.pdbx_strand_id
1 'polypeptide(L)'
;IATAILGAVRAGANVVLTTGGTGLSPNDVTPEATRRVIDREVPGIAEALRAKSLEKTAHGMLSRGVAGAVGTTLVVNLPGSPRAVRESLEVLLPVLPHAVELLAGQSGEAGHAAGRR
;
A
#
# COMPACT_ATOMS: atom_id res chain seq x y z
N ILE A 1 -4.93 -7.96 12.80
CA ILE A 1 -4.39 -7.21 11.64
C ILE A 1 -3.99 -5.79 12.04
N ALA A 2 -4.92 -4.93 12.45
CA ALA A 2 -4.64 -3.56 12.91
C ALA A 2 -3.50 -3.47 13.95
N THR A 3 -3.55 -4.31 15.00
CA THR A 3 -2.50 -4.38 16.03
C THR A 3 -1.12 -4.71 15.46
N ALA A 4 -1.04 -5.58 14.44
CA ALA A 4 0.22 -5.95 13.81
C ALA A 4 0.77 -4.81 12.94
N ILE A 5 -0.09 -4.10 12.22
CA ILE A 5 0.28 -2.89 11.47
C ILE A 5 0.87 -1.85 12.44
N LEU A 6 0.15 -1.52 13.51
CA LEU A 6 0.63 -0.57 14.51
C LEU A 6 1.90 -1.07 15.24
N GLY A 7 2.05 -2.38 15.42
CA GLY A 7 3.27 -2.98 15.95
C GLY A 7 4.48 -2.72 15.05
N ALA A 8 4.34 -2.93 13.74
CA ALA A 8 5.39 -2.64 12.77
C ALA A 8 5.71 -1.13 12.68
N VAL A 9 4.68 -0.28 12.73
CA VAL A 9 4.85 1.19 12.79
C VAL A 9 5.67 1.58 14.02
N ARG A 10 5.32 1.07 15.20
CA ARG A 10 6.08 1.34 16.45
C ARG A 10 7.50 0.79 16.41
N ALA A 11 7.75 -0.28 15.64
CA ALA A 11 9.08 -0.82 15.42
C ALA A 11 9.91 0.00 14.41
N GLY A 12 9.37 1.10 13.87
CA GLY A 12 10.08 2.02 12.97
C GLY A 12 10.01 1.62 11.49
N ALA A 13 9.07 0.77 11.08
CA ALA A 13 8.93 0.40 9.68
C ALA A 13 8.55 1.61 8.81
N ASN A 14 9.26 1.84 7.70
CA ASN A 14 8.88 2.87 6.71
C ASN A 14 7.74 2.42 5.81
N VAL A 15 7.66 1.12 5.53
CA VAL A 15 6.63 0.51 4.69
C VAL A 15 6.13 -0.77 5.36
N VAL A 16 4.81 -0.94 5.42
CA VAL A 16 4.13 -2.14 5.90
C VAL A 16 3.30 -2.70 4.75
N LEU A 17 3.63 -3.92 4.34
CA LEU A 17 2.88 -4.64 3.33
C LEU A 17 2.11 -5.78 4.00
N THR A 18 0.79 -5.79 3.87
CA THR A 18 -0.02 -6.95 4.28
C THR A 18 -0.31 -7.78 3.05
N THR A 19 -0.49 -9.09 3.20
CA THR A 19 -0.88 -9.99 2.10
C THR A 19 -2.09 -10.83 2.50
N GLY A 20 -3.06 -10.93 1.60
CA GLY A 20 -4.30 -11.69 1.82
C GLY A 20 -5.38 -10.92 2.61
N GLY A 21 -6.56 -11.52 2.69
CA GLY A 21 -7.70 -10.93 3.39
C GLY A 21 -8.37 -9.75 2.67
N THR A 22 -8.14 -9.58 1.36
CA THR A 22 -8.65 -8.46 0.54
C THR A 22 -9.77 -8.86 -0.43
N GLY A 23 -10.18 -10.12 -0.46
CA GLY A 23 -11.25 -10.63 -1.33
C GLY A 23 -12.66 -10.34 -0.82
N LEU A 24 -13.66 -11.11 -1.25
CA LEU A 24 -15.07 -10.96 -0.86
C LEU A 24 -15.54 -11.99 0.19
N SER A 25 -14.63 -12.81 0.72
CA SER A 25 -14.98 -13.77 1.78
C SER A 25 -15.39 -13.01 3.06
N PRO A 26 -16.32 -13.53 3.87
CA PRO A 26 -16.66 -12.94 5.18
C PRO A 26 -15.45 -12.74 6.10
N ASN A 27 -14.39 -13.53 5.92
CA ASN A 27 -13.15 -13.45 6.71
C ASN A 27 -12.11 -12.50 6.10
N ASP A 28 -12.34 -11.99 4.88
CA ASP A 28 -11.47 -10.99 4.27
C ASP A 28 -11.72 -9.64 4.96
N VAL A 29 -10.95 -9.33 6.00
CA VAL A 29 -11.14 -8.12 6.82
C VAL A 29 -9.91 -7.21 6.87
N THR A 30 -8.91 -7.49 6.01
CA THR A 30 -7.67 -6.71 5.95
C THR A 30 -7.93 -5.24 5.61
N PRO A 31 -8.73 -4.89 4.59
CA PRO A 31 -9.01 -3.48 4.27
C PRO A 31 -9.64 -2.71 5.43
N GLU A 32 -10.63 -3.30 6.10
CA GLU A 32 -11.30 -2.73 7.26
C GLU A 32 -10.32 -2.49 8.41
N ALA A 33 -9.46 -3.47 8.68
CA ALA A 33 -8.47 -3.36 9.74
C ALA A 33 -7.40 -2.30 9.42
N THR A 34 -7.01 -2.14 8.15
CA THR A 34 -6.09 -1.09 7.72
C THR A 34 -6.73 0.29 7.80
N ARG A 35 -7.97 0.47 7.32
CA ARG A 35 -8.69 1.76 7.40
C ARG A 35 -8.85 2.28 8.83
N ARG A 36 -8.95 1.39 9.82
CA ARG A 36 -9.06 1.78 11.24
C ARG A 36 -7.80 2.41 11.81
N VAL A 37 -6.65 2.24 11.17
CA VAL A 37 -5.35 2.67 11.74
C VAL A 37 -4.61 3.70 10.90
N ILE A 38 -4.94 3.86 9.62
CA ILE A 38 -4.37 4.89 8.75
C ILE A 38 -4.94 6.28 9.09
N ASP A 39 -4.08 7.29 9.03
CA ASP A 39 -4.46 8.70 9.20
C ASP A 39 -5.07 9.26 7.92
N ARG A 40 -4.59 8.78 6.76
CA ARG A 40 -5.07 9.17 5.43
C ARG A 40 -4.96 8.02 4.43
N GLU A 41 -5.95 7.91 3.55
CA GLU A 41 -5.90 6.99 2.42
C GLU A 41 -5.00 7.53 1.30
N VAL A 42 -4.39 6.61 0.54
CA VAL A 42 -3.64 6.87 -0.69
C VAL A 42 -4.30 6.05 -1.82
N PRO A 43 -5.49 6.47 -2.29
CA PRO A 43 -6.33 5.66 -3.18
C PRO A 43 -5.64 5.31 -4.51
N GLY A 44 -4.80 6.21 -5.04
CA GLY A 44 -4.07 6.00 -6.30
C GLY A 44 -3.18 4.75 -6.30
N ILE A 45 -2.61 4.36 -5.15
CA ILE A 45 -1.85 3.10 -5.07
C ILE A 45 -2.79 1.90 -5.24
N ALA A 46 -3.91 1.89 -4.52
CA ALA A 46 -4.88 0.80 -4.59
C ALA A 46 -5.51 0.68 -5.99
N GLU A 47 -5.74 1.81 -6.65
CA GLU A 47 -6.20 1.90 -8.04
C GLU A 47 -5.17 1.30 -9.01
N ALA A 48 -3.90 1.71 -8.91
CA ALA A 48 -2.83 1.19 -9.77
C ALA A 48 -2.65 -0.33 -9.62
N LEU A 49 -2.72 -0.85 -8.40
CA LEU A 49 -2.65 -2.30 -8.14
C LEU A 49 -3.81 -3.07 -8.78
N ARG A 50 -5.04 -2.55 -8.69
CA ARG A 50 -6.20 -3.14 -9.35
C ARG A 50 -6.10 -3.04 -10.87
N ALA A 51 -5.67 -1.90 -11.41
CA ALA A 51 -5.46 -1.71 -12.84
C ALA A 51 -4.45 -2.72 -13.39
N LYS A 52 -3.32 -2.93 -12.68
CA LYS A 52 -2.34 -3.94 -13.07
C LYS A 52 -2.91 -5.35 -13.03
N SER A 53 -3.71 -5.66 -12.02
CA SER A 53 -4.37 -6.96 -11.90
C SER A 53 -5.38 -7.20 -13.04
N LEU A 54 -6.08 -6.14 -13.47
CA LEU A 54 -7.05 -6.19 -14.56
C LEU A 54 -6.42 -6.49 -15.93
N GLU A 55 -5.15 -6.13 -16.15
CA GLU A 55 -4.41 -6.56 -17.34
C GLU A 55 -4.24 -8.09 -17.42
N LYS A 56 -4.34 -8.79 -16.28
CA LYS A 56 -4.09 -10.24 -16.17
C LYS A 56 -5.37 -11.05 -15.98
N THR A 57 -6.34 -10.49 -15.26
CA THR A 57 -7.61 -11.16 -14.96
C THR A 57 -8.70 -10.17 -14.57
N ALA A 58 -9.92 -10.42 -15.03
CA ALA A 58 -11.09 -9.66 -14.61
C ALA A 58 -11.29 -9.70 -13.08
N HIS A 59 -10.87 -10.77 -12.40
CA HIS A 59 -10.97 -10.88 -10.94
C HIS A 59 -10.22 -9.79 -10.17
N GLY A 60 -9.28 -9.08 -10.82
CA GLY A 60 -8.59 -7.94 -10.22
C GLY A 60 -9.53 -6.86 -9.68
N MET A 61 -10.72 -6.69 -10.28
CA MET A 61 -11.73 -5.74 -9.79
C MET A 61 -12.29 -6.08 -8.41
N LEU A 62 -12.20 -7.34 -7.98
CA LEU A 62 -12.81 -7.81 -6.73
C LEU A 62 -11.94 -7.54 -5.50
N SER A 63 -10.69 -7.10 -5.69
CA SER A 63 -9.82 -6.75 -4.56
C SER A 63 -10.29 -5.47 -3.87
N ARG A 64 -10.58 -5.58 -2.58
CA ARG A 64 -10.94 -4.45 -1.71
C ARG A 64 -9.74 -3.83 -0.99
N GLY A 65 -8.52 -4.26 -1.31
CA GLY A 65 -7.29 -3.77 -0.69
C GLY A 65 -7.18 -2.24 -0.75
N VAL A 66 -6.68 -1.65 0.34
CA VAL A 66 -6.42 -0.22 0.45
C VAL A 66 -4.93 0.08 0.62
N ALA A 67 -4.58 1.34 0.43
CA ALA A 67 -3.29 1.90 0.80
C ALA A 67 -3.52 3.19 1.58
N GLY A 68 -2.64 3.50 2.53
CA GLY A 68 -2.74 4.68 3.37
C GLY A 68 -1.46 4.93 4.14
N ALA A 69 -1.39 6.04 4.87
CA ALA A 69 -0.27 6.37 5.74
C ALA A 69 -0.68 6.33 7.22
N VAL A 70 0.25 5.90 8.08
CA VAL A 70 0.17 6.00 9.55
C VAL A 70 1.44 6.73 10.00
N GLY A 71 1.33 7.98 10.45
CA GLY A 71 2.48 8.85 10.70
C GLY A 71 3.38 8.96 9.47
N THR A 72 4.61 8.46 9.60
CA THR A 72 5.64 8.44 8.54
C THR A 72 5.73 7.09 7.82
N THR A 73 4.81 6.16 8.08
CA THR A 73 4.80 4.80 7.52
C THR A 73 3.75 4.66 6.43
N LEU A 74 4.13 4.13 5.27
CA LEU A 74 3.19 3.71 4.23
C LEU A 74 2.66 2.30 4.53
N VAL A 75 1.35 2.10 4.43
CA VAL A 75 0.69 0.79 4.58
C VAL A 75 -0.03 0.44 3.27
N VAL A 76 0.21 -0.76 2.73
CA VAL A 76 -0.41 -1.22 1.49
C VAL A 76 -0.92 -2.66 1.64
N ASN A 77 -2.18 -2.91 1.25
CA ASN A 77 -2.73 -4.26 1.21
C ASN A 77 -2.48 -4.91 -0.16
N LEU A 78 -1.75 -6.02 -0.16
CA LEU A 78 -1.50 -6.84 -1.33
C LEU A 78 -2.46 -8.03 -1.38
N PRO A 79 -2.70 -8.60 -2.58
CA PRO A 79 -3.44 -9.85 -2.72
C PRO A 79 -2.76 -11.01 -1.98
N GLY A 80 -3.49 -12.12 -1.78
CA GLY A 80 -3.02 -13.26 -0.99
C GLY A 80 -2.17 -14.30 -1.75
N SER A 81 -2.17 -14.30 -3.08
CA SER A 81 -1.39 -15.29 -3.84
C SER A 81 0.04 -14.82 -4.09
N PRO A 82 1.06 -15.70 -4.00
CA PRO A 82 2.46 -15.32 -4.24
C PRO A 82 2.69 -14.66 -5.61
N ARG A 83 1.97 -15.13 -6.63
CA ARG A 83 2.00 -14.55 -7.98
C ARG A 83 1.49 -13.10 -7.97
N ALA A 84 0.31 -12.85 -7.41
CA ALA A 84 -0.29 -11.53 -7.40
C ALA A 84 0.49 -10.55 -6.50
N VAL A 85 1.13 -11.03 -5.44
CA VAL A 85 2.09 -10.23 -4.64
C VAL A 85 3.25 -9.78 -5.51
N ARG A 86 3.87 -10.67 -6.30
CA ARG A 86 4.97 -10.30 -7.20
C ARG A 86 4.55 -9.24 -8.21
N GLU A 87 3.42 -9.45 -8.88
CA GLU A 87 2.84 -8.50 -9.84
C GLU A 87 2.52 -7.14 -9.18
N SER A 88 2.07 -7.14 -7.92
CA SER A 88 1.84 -5.90 -7.16
C SER A 88 3.13 -5.17 -6.79
N LEU A 89 4.20 -5.91 -6.46
CA LEU A 89 5.50 -5.33 -6.13
C LEU A 89 6.16 -4.67 -7.35
N GLU A 90 5.95 -5.21 -8.56
CA GLU A 90 6.40 -4.56 -9.81
C GLU A 90 5.83 -3.15 -9.97
N VAL A 91 4.61 -2.89 -9.47
CA VAL A 91 3.96 -1.57 -9.49
C VAL A 91 4.48 -0.68 -8.36
N LEU A 92 4.69 -1.24 -7.17
CA LEU A 92 5.02 -0.48 -5.97
C LEU A 92 6.49 -0.07 -5.91
N LEU A 93 7.41 -0.98 -6.23
CA LEU A 93 8.85 -0.78 -6.02
C LEU A 93 9.37 0.56 -6.61
N PRO A 94 8.95 1.01 -7.81
CA PRO A 94 9.41 2.29 -8.36
C PRO A 94 8.99 3.53 -7.55
N VAL A 95 7.86 3.48 -6.83
CA VAL A 95 7.33 4.65 -6.10
C VAL A 95 7.68 4.65 -4.62
N LEU A 96 8.06 3.49 -4.05
CA LEU A 96 8.34 3.36 -2.61
C LEU A 96 9.41 4.34 -2.09
N PRO A 97 10.58 4.54 -2.74
CA PRO A 97 11.60 5.46 -2.22
C PRO A 97 11.05 6.89 -2.05
N HIS A 98 10.40 7.41 -3.10
CA HIS A 98 9.83 8.76 -3.08
C HIS A 98 8.70 8.90 -2.06
N ALA A 99 7.82 7.88 -1.95
CA ALA A 99 6.75 7.89 -0.96
C ALA A 99 7.28 7.92 0.48
N VAL A 100 8.36 7.18 0.77
CA VAL A 100 9.01 7.16 2.08
C VAL A 100 9.67 8.50 2.39
N GLU A 101 10.38 9.10 1.43
CA GLU A 101 11.00 10.43 1.60
C GLU A 101 9.97 11.51 1.93
N LEU A 102 8.85 11.53 1.21
CA LEU A 102 7.73 12.44 1.44
C LEU A 102 7.12 12.23 2.84
N LEU A 103 6.89 10.99 3.23
CA LEU A 103 6.31 10.65 4.52
C LEU A 103 7.25 10.95 5.69
N ALA A 104 8.56 10.84 5.49
CA ALA A 104 9.57 11.19 6.48
C ALA A 104 9.74 12.71 6.67
N GLY A 105 9.05 13.54 5.87
CA GLY A 105 9.19 15.00 5.91
C GLY A 105 10.53 15.49 5.36
N GLN A 106 11.27 14.64 4.66
CA GLN A 106 12.59 14.96 4.10
C GLN A 106 12.50 15.75 2.78
N SER A 107 11.28 16.05 2.32
CA SER A 107 11.01 16.81 1.10
C SER A 107 10.87 18.32 1.32
N GLY A 108 11.60 18.88 2.30
CA GLY A 108 11.83 20.32 2.38
C GLY A 108 12.79 20.77 1.27
N GLU A 109 12.28 21.52 0.31
CA GLU A 109 12.96 22.29 -0.74
C GLU A 109 13.83 21.56 -1.80
N ALA A 110 14.43 20.40 -1.53
CA ALA A 110 15.37 19.77 -2.49
C ALA A 110 14.71 18.87 -3.57
N GLY A 111 13.51 18.33 -3.34
CA GLY A 111 12.90 17.32 -4.21
C GLY A 111 12.21 17.84 -5.48
N HIS A 112 11.87 19.12 -5.55
CA HIS A 112 11.16 19.71 -6.70
C HIS A 112 12.07 20.00 -7.91
N ALA A 113 13.40 19.92 -7.74
CA ALA A 113 14.36 20.22 -8.80
C ALA A 113 14.69 19.03 -9.73
N ALA A 114 14.44 17.78 -9.29
CA ALA A 114 14.92 16.60 -10.00
C ALA A 114 13.94 16.01 -11.05
N GLY A 115 12.66 16.41 -11.02
CA GLY A 115 11.61 15.87 -11.89
C GLY A 115 11.36 16.60 -13.22
N ARG A 116 12.14 17.64 -13.55
CA ARG A 116 12.07 18.32 -14.86
C ARG A 116 13.24 17.88 -15.73
N ARG A 117 13.11 16.74 -16.39
CA ARG A 117 13.89 16.41 -17.59
C ARG A 117 12.98 15.75 -18.60
#